data_AF-A0AAT9RGT8-F1
#
_entry.id   AF-A0AAT9RGT8-F1
#
_cell.length_a   1.000
_cell.length_b   1.000
_cell.length_c   1.000
_cell.angle_alpha   90.00
_cell.angle_beta   90.00
_cell.angle_gamma   90.00
#
_symmetry.space_group_name_H-M   'P 1'
#
loop_
_entity.id
_entity.type
_entity.pdbx_description
1 polymer ?
#
loop_
_entity_poly.entity_id
_entity_poly.type
_entity_poly.pdbx_seq_one_letter_code
_entity_poly.pdbx_strand_id
1 'polypeptide(L)'
;MADTAVARSLELIHAQPGASWTVATLGARVGLSRATFARRFTEAVGEPPLTDLARWRMTTAARLLRESTVRPPVGHPHPPRAGMPKMS
;
A
#
# COMPACT_ATOMS: atom_id res chain seq x y z
N MET A 1 22.54 9.49 -15.32
CA MET A 1 22.79 9.02 -13.94
C MET A 1 21.50 9.17 -13.16
N ALA A 2 21.04 8.14 -12.46
CA ALA A 2 19.81 8.20 -11.67
C ALA A 2 19.98 9.13 -10.46
N ASP A 3 18.92 9.87 -10.10
CA ASP A 3 18.95 10.80 -8.98
C ASP A 3 19.00 10.04 -7.64
N THR A 4 20.16 10.05 -6.96
CA THR A 4 20.37 9.32 -5.70
C THR A 4 19.44 9.80 -4.58
N ALA A 5 19.06 11.08 -4.55
CA ALA A 5 18.15 11.60 -3.54
C ALA A 5 16.74 11.05 -3.75
N VAL A 6 16.30 10.95 -5.00
CA VAL A 6 15.01 10.34 -5.35
C VAL A 6 15.02 8.85 -4.99
N ALA A 7 16.06 8.10 -5.34
CA ALA A 7 16.17 6.68 -5.01
C ALA A 7 16.08 6.43 -3.48
N ARG A 8 16.84 7.18 -2.67
CA ARG A 8 16.75 7.08 -1.20
C ARG A 8 15.38 7.45 -0.66
N SER A 9 14.70 8.43 -1.25
CA SER A 9 13.35 8.79 -0.82
C SER A 9 12.33 7.67 -1.10
N LEU A 10 12.47 6.95 -2.21
CA LEU A 10 11.63 5.79 -2.54
C LEU A 10 11.88 4.63 -1.57
N GLU A 11 13.14 4.37 -1.20
CA GLU A 11 13.49 3.38 -0.17
C GLU A 11 12.80 3.69 1.17
N LEU A 12 12.80 4.96 1.59
CA LEU A 12 12.12 5.39 2.82
C LEU A 12 10.60 5.19 2.74
N ILE A 13 9.99 5.53 1.61
CA ILE A 13 8.56 5.34 1.35
C ILE A 13 8.19 3.86 1.41
N HIS A 14 8.96 2.99 0.76
CA HIS A 14 8.70 1.56 0.71
C HIS A 14 8.94 0.87 2.06
N ALA A 15 9.93 1.33 2.84
CA ALA A 15 10.20 0.78 4.17
C ALA A 15 9.10 1.14 5.18
N GLN A 16 8.52 2.34 5.08
CA GLN A 16 7.49 2.82 6.02
C GLN A 16 6.33 3.50 5.28
N PRO A 17 5.51 2.74 4.52
CA PRO A 17 4.44 3.33 3.73
C PRO A 17 3.38 3.99 4.62
N GLY A 18 3.18 3.53 5.85
CA GLY A 18 2.20 4.08 6.80
C GLY A 18 2.62 5.36 7.55
N ALA A 19 3.88 5.80 7.43
CA ALA A 19 4.35 6.99 8.16
C ALA A 19 3.73 8.29 7.61
N SER A 20 3.62 9.34 8.43
CA SER A 20 3.06 10.64 8.04
C SER A 20 4.01 11.48 7.17
N TRP A 21 4.41 10.92 6.02
CA TRP A 21 5.29 11.58 5.07
C TRP A 21 4.64 12.82 4.46
N THR A 22 5.41 13.89 4.43
CA THR A 22 5.16 15.11 3.65
C THR A 22 6.32 15.32 2.68
N VAL A 23 6.12 16.17 1.67
CA VAL A 23 7.21 16.60 0.78
C VAL A 23 8.38 17.19 1.56
N ALA A 24 8.10 17.96 2.63
CA ALA A 24 9.13 18.58 3.44
C ALA A 24 9.93 17.56 4.25
N THR A 25 9.27 16.59 4.88
CA THR A 25 9.96 15.54 5.67
C THR A 25 10.80 14.63 4.77
N LEU A 26 10.31 14.29 3.58
CA LEU A 26 11.07 13.48 2.62
C LEU A 26 12.28 14.25 2.09
N GLY A 27 12.09 15.51 1.70
CA GLY A 27 13.19 16.39 1.30
C GLY A 27 14.27 16.49 2.39
N ALA A 28 13.87 16.74 3.63
CA ALA A 28 14.79 16.82 4.76
C ALA A 28 15.59 15.52 4.97
N ARG A 29 14.96 14.35 4.82
CA ARG A 29 15.63 13.04 4.95
C ARG A 29 16.70 12.80 3.88
N VAL A 30 16.59 13.45 2.72
CA VAL A 30 17.55 13.34 1.61
C VAL A 30 18.40 14.58 1.41
N GLY A 31 18.39 15.52 2.37
CA GLY A 31 19.23 16.72 2.34
C GLY A 31 18.78 17.80 1.35
N LEU A 32 17.51 17.81 0.96
CA LEU A 32 16.95 18.76 -0.01
C LEU A 32 15.84 19.63 0.61
N SER A 33 15.73 20.86 0.12
CA SER A 33 14.56 21.70 0.43
C SER A 33 13.29 21.06 -0.13
N ARG A 34 12.12 21.45 0.42
CA ARG A 34 10.80 20.98 -0.07
C ARG A 34 10.64 21.19 -1.58
N ALA A 35 10.97 22.37 -2.07
CA ALA A 35 10.80 22.74 -3.48
C ALA A 35 11.79 21.99 -4.38
N THR A 36 13.06 21.90 -3.97
CA THR A 36 14.09 21.18 -4.73
C THR A 36 13.74 19.69 -4.82
N PHE A 37 13.32 19.09 -3.72
CA PHE A 37 12.90 17.69 -3.70
C PHE A 37 11.69 17.43 -4.60
N ALA A 38 10.62 18.22 -4.47
CA ALA A 38 9.42 18.05 -5.28
C ALA A 38 9.70 18.12 -6.79
N ARG A 39 10.55 19.08 -7.21
CA ARG A 39 10.96 19.23 -8.60
C ARG A 39 11.73 18.00 -9.08
N ARG A 40 12.82 17.65 -8.39
CA ARG A 40 13.70 16.53 -8.79
C ARG A 40 12.96 15.19 -8.80
N PHE A 41 12.08 14.97 -7.82
CA PHE A 41 11.26 13.77 -7.76
C PHE A 41 10.31 13.70 -8.97
N THR A 42 9.58 14.77 -9.26
CA THR A 42 8.67 14.80 -10.42
C THR A 42 9.43 14.63 -11.73
N GLU A 43 10.60 15.23 -11.88
CA GLU A 43 11.46 15.05 -13.07
C GLU A 43 11.93 13.60 -13.25
N ALA A 44 12.18 12.88 -12.15
CA ALA A 44 12.68 11.51 -12.19
C ALA A 44 11.56 10.44 -12.27
N VAL A 45 10.42 10.67 -11.61
CA VAL A 45 9.33 9.70 -11.43
C VAL A 45 8.12 10.01 -12.32
N GLY A 46 7.99 11.25 -12.79
CA GLY A 46 6.88 11.72 -13.62
C GLY A 46 5.66 12.22 -12.83
N GLU A 47 5.57 11.94 -11.53
CA GLU A 47 4.49 12.43 -10.67
C GLU A 47 4.99 12.97 -9.32
N PRO A 48 4.21 13.84 -8.63
CA PRO A 48 4.62 14.40 -7.35
C PRO A 48 4.79 13.33 -6.25
N PRO A 49 5.67 13.54 -5.25
CA PRO A 49 5.99 12.55 -4.23
C PRO A 49 4.80 11.98 -3.46
N LEU A 50 3.81 12.82 -3.13
CA LEU A 50 2.64 12.39 -2.35
C LEU A 50 1.60 11.66 -3.20
N THR A 51 1.57 11.91 -4.51
CA THR A 51 0.73 11.16 -5.46
C THR A 51 1.27 9.73 -5.59
N ASP A 52 2.57 9.60 -5.82
CA ASP A 52 3.26 8.30 -5.87
C ASP A 52 3.09 7.51 -4.56
N LEU A 53 3.29 8.17 -3.40
CA LEU A 53 3.06 7.55 -2.09
C LEU A 53 1.62 7.06 -1.91
N ALA A 54 0.62 7.85 -2.32
CA ALA A 54 -0.79 7.45 -2.20
C ALA A 54 -1.09 6.22 -3.07
N ARG A 55 -0.57 6.18 -4.30
CA ARG A 55 -0.65 5.02 -5.19
C ARG A 55 0.00 3.80 -4.57
N TRP A 56 1.22 3.94 -4.05
CA TRP A 56 1.94 2.85 -3.40
C TRP A 56 1.18 2.28 -2.20
N ARG A 57 0.60 3.14 -1.36
CA ARG A 57 -0.22 2.73 -0.21
C ARG A 57 -1.42 1.89 -0.63
N MET A 58 -2.15 2.33 -1.65
CA MET A 58 -3.32 1.60 -2.15
C MET A 58 -2.94 0.23 -2.71
N THR A 59 -1.88 0.17 -3.51
CA THR A 59 -1.37 -1.09 -4.06
C THR A 59 -0.93 -2.05 -2.94
N THR A 60 -0.22 -1.53 -1.94
CA THR A 60 0.24 -2.31 -0.80
C THR A 60 -0.93 -2.82 0.04
N ALA A 61 -1.91 -1.96 0.35
CA ALA A 61 -3.10 -2.35 1.09
C ALA A 61 -3.91 -3.41 0.33
N ALA A 62 -4.11 -3.24 -0.97
CA ALA A 62 -4.80 -4.22 -1.81
C ALA A 62 -4.08 -5.57 -1.84
N ARG A 63 -2.75 -5.57 -1.90
CA ARG A 63 -1.93 -6.79 -1.80
C ARG A 63 -2.11 -7.47 -0.44
N LEU A 64 -2.00 -6.71 0.65
CA LEU A 64 -2.17 -7.23 2.01
C LEU A 64 -3.57 -7.81 2.23
N LEU A 65 -4.62 -7.22 1.65
CA LEU A 65 -6.00 -7.75 1.71
C LEU A 65 -6.17 -9.07 0.94
N ARG A 66 -5.38 -9.31 -0.11
CA ARG A 66 -5.40 -10.57 -0.87
C ARG A 66 -4.61 -11.68 -0.18
N GLU A 67 -3.51 -11.32 0.47
CA GLU A 67 -2.62 -12.25 1.18
C GLU A 67 -3.15 -12.59 2.58
N SER A 68 -3.79 -11.63 3.23
CA SER A 68 -4.59 -11.89 4.43
C SER A 68 -5.80 -12.66 3.97
N THR A 69 -5.83 -13.97 4.21
CA THR A 69 -7.05 -14.74 4.07
C THR A 69 -8.10 -14.02 4.91
N VAL A 70 -9.04 -13.30 4.29
CA VAL A 70 -10.35 -13.14 4.87
C VAL A 70 -10.76 -14.57 5.11
N ARG A 71 -10.66 -15.02 6.37
CA ARG A 71 -11.11 -16.35 6.77
C ARG A 71 -12.54 -16.44 6.22
N PRO A 72 -12.81 -17.30 5.22
CA PRO A 72 -14.17 -17.43 4.74
C PRO A 72 -15.02 -17.76 5.97
N PRO A 73 -16.23 -17.20 6.08
CA PRO A 73 -17.10 -17.49 7.22
C PRO A 73 -17.16 -19.00 7.32
N VAL A 74 -16.68 -19.54 8.45
CA VAL A 74 -16.69 -20.98 8.73
C VAL A 74 -18.16 -21.38 8.60
N GLY A 75 -18.49 -22.00 7.46
CA GLY A 75 -19.81 -22.53 7.21
C GLY A 75 -20.08 -23.49 8.34
N HIS A 76 -20.97 -23.10 9.26
CA HIS A 76 -21.44 -24.00 10.29
C HIS A 76 -22.05 -25.20 9.56
N PRO A 77 -21.62 -26.44 9.85
CA PRO A 77 -22.16 -27.61 9.17
C PRO A 77 -23.66 -27.63 9.41
N HIS A 78 -24.44 -27.50 8.33
CA HIS A 78 -25.88 -27.70 8.39
C HIS A 78 -26.10 -29.17 8.75
N PRO A 79 -26.79 -29.50 9.85
CA PRO A 79 -27.05 -30.90 10.18
C PRO A 79 -27.90 -31.55 9.06
N PRO A 80 -27.69 -32.85 8.79
CA PRO A 80 -28.44 -33.54 7.75
C PRO A 80 -29.94 -33.50 8.07
N ARG A 81 -30.74 -32.98 7.14
CA ARG A 81 -32.21 -33.11 7.20
C ARG A 81 -32.54 -34.60 7.23
N ALA A 82 -32.99 -35.09 8.39
CA ALA A 82 -33.54 -36.43 8.53
C ALA A 82 -34.67 -36.61 7.52
N GLY A 83 -34.55 -37.65 6.69
CA GLY A 83 -35.59 -38.03 5.74
C GLY A 83 -36.87 -38.35 6.48
N MET A 84 -37.96 -37.62 6.17
CA MET A 84 -39.30 -38.09 6.50
C MET A 84 -39.57 -39.39 5.73
N PRO A 85 -39.99 -40.47 6.41
CA PRO A 85 -40.38 -41.72 5.76
C PRO A 85 -41.69 -41.53 4.98
N LYS A 86 -41.74 -42.16 3.80
CA LYS A 86 -42.97 -42.35 3.01
C LYS A 86 -43.83 -43.40 3.74
N MET A 87 -45.01 -43.01 4.20
CA MET A 87 -46.13 -43.87 4.62
C MET A 87 -47.38 -42.99 4.46
N SER A 88 -48.45 -43.33 3.75
CA SER A 88 -48.90 -44.51 3.02
C SER A 88 -49.83 -44.04 1.90
#